data_AF-A0A932QFC1-F1
#
_entry.id   AF-A0A932QFC1-F1
#
_cell.length_a   1.000
_cell.length_b   1.000
_cell.length_c   1.000
_cell.angle_alpha   90.00
_cell.angle_beta   90.00
_cell.angle_gamma   90.00
#
_symmetry.space_group_name_H-M   'P 1'
#
loop_
_entity.id
_entity.type
_entity.pdbx_description
1 polymer ?
#
loop_
_entity_poly.entity_id
_entity_poly.type
_entity_poly.pdbx_seq_one_letter_code
_entity_poly.pdbx_strand_id
1 'polypeptide(L)'
;MLLLVISAFGLIVPNGFFVYWLLFEFNGLGPVLHDRLALGFILDVFLALILLSVYFARHPLGRVKWYWFVVLSLLGGFGFSLPLYYWLNRRGARSSA
;
A
#
# COMPACT_ATOMS: atom_id res chain seq x y z
N MET A 1 -1.97 -7.65 16.86
CA MET A 1 -3.36 -7.72 16.39
C MET A 1 -3.84 -6.36 15.90
N LEU A 2 -3.63 -5.27 16.63
CA LEU A 2 -4.00 -3.91 16.19
C LEU A 2 -3.53 -3.54 14.76
N LEU A 3 -2.27 -3.85 14.40
CA LEU A 3 -1.73 -3.59 13.05
C LEU A 3 -2.50 -4.31 11.94
N LEU A 4 -3.01 -5.52 12.20
CA LEU A 4 -3.83 -6.25 11.23
C LEU A 4 -5.20 -5.61 11.06
N VAL A 5 -5.79 -5.12 12.15
CA VAL A 5 -7.08 -4.40 12.10
C VAL A 5 -6.92 -3.11 11.29
N ILE A 6 -5.86 -2.35 11.53
CA ILE A 6 -5.55 -1.12 10.78
C ILE A 6 -5.30 -1.44 9.29
N SER A 7 -4.56 -2.52 9.02
CA SER A 7 -4.30 -2.97 7.65
C SER A 7 -5.59 -3.39 6.93
N ALA A 8 -6.44 -4.20 7.57
CA ALA A 8 -7.72 -4.61 7.01
C ALA A 8 -8.65 -3.41 6.78
N PHE A 9 -8.68 -2.45 7.71
CA PHE A 9 -9.41 -1.20 7.54
C PHE A 9 -8.89 -0.39 6.35
N GLY A 10 -7.57 -0.23 6.24
CA GLY A 10 -6.92 0.43 5.11
C GLY A 10 -7.10 -0.29 3.78
N LEU A 11 -7.33 -1.60 3.78
CA LEU A 11 -7.68 -2.34 2.57
C LEU A 11 -9.15 -2.11 2.21
N ILE A 12 -10.06 -2.36 3.16
CA ILE A 12 -11.49 -2.42 2.88
C ILE A 12 -12.07 -1.03 2.66
N VAL A 13 -11.70 -0.04 3.47
CA VAL A 13 -12.35 1.27 3.43
C VAL A 13 -11.89 2.05 2.20
N PRO A 14 -10.65 2.56 2.10
CA PRO A 14 -10.27 3.40 0.97
C PRO A 14 -10.18 2.61 -0.35
N ASN A 15 -9.68 1.36 -0.37
CA ASN A 15 -9.67 0.61 -1.64
C ASN A 15 -11.07 0.07 -2.00
N GLY A 16 -11.91 -0.29 -1.02
CA GLY A 16 -13.28 -0.69 -1.30
C GLY A 16 -14.10 0.47 -1.88
N PHE A 17 -13.96 1.68 -1.33
CA PHE A 17 -14.55 2.90 -1.92
C PHE A 17 -14.02 3.15 -3.34
N PHE A 18 -12.71 3.02 -3.56
CA PHE A 18 -12.11 3.18 -4.89
C PHE A 18 -12.69 2.18 -5.91
N VAL A 19 -12.77 0.90 -5.57
CA VAL A 19 -13.32 -0.14 -6.46
C VAL A 19 -14.81 0.08 -6.69
N TYR A 20 -15.57 0.44 -5.66
CA TYR A 20 -16.98 0.76 -5.77
C TYR A 20 -17.21 1.92 -6.74
N TRP A 21 -16.52 3.04 -6.56
CA TRP A 21 -16.66 4.19 -7.44
C TRP A 21 -16.18 3.92 -8.88
N LEU A 22 -15.13 3.13 -9.05
CA LEU A 22 -14.63 2.74 -10.37
C LEU A 22 -15.65 1.91 -11.15
N LEU A 23 -16.36 1.00 -10.48
CA LEU A 23 -17.32 0.08 -11.11
C LEU A 23 -18.71 0.68 -11.29
N PHE A 24 -19.18 1.52 -10.35
CA PHE A 24 -20.57 1.97 -10.31
C PHE A 24 -20.79 3.44 -10.73
N GLU A 25 -19.81 4.34 -10.56
CA GLU A 25 -20.01 5.78 -10.81
C GLU A 25 -19.22 6.27 -12.03
N PHE A 26 -17.91 6.04 -12.08
CA PHE A 26 -17.04 6.78 -13.02
C PHE A 26 -16.77 6.07 -14.36
N ASN A 27 -17.37 4.89 -14.59
CA ASN A 27 -17.34 4.13 -15.85
C ASN A 27 -15.94 4.09 -16.54
N GLY A 28 -14.88 3.91 -15.73
CA GLY A 28 -13.52 3.71 -16.21
C GLY A 28 -12.49 4.76 -15.75
N LEU A 29 -11.28 4.63 -16.29
CA LEU A 29 -10.10 5.43 -15.91
C LEU A 29 -9.94 6.73 -16.72
N GLY A 30 -10.76 6.93 -17.75
CA GLY A 30 -10.70 8.09 -18.65
C GLY A 30 -10.84 9.44 -17.94
N PRO A 31 -11.82 9.63 -17.03
CA PRO A 31 -11.97 10.88 -16.28
C PRO A 31 -10.78 11.18 -15.37
N VAL A 32 -10.19 10.15 -14.77
CA VAL A 32 -9.05 10.25 -13.86
C VAL A 32 -7.79 10.73 -14.60
N LEU A 33 -7.59 10.27 -15.85
CA LEU A 33 -6.46 10.67 -16.69
C LEU A 33 -6.56 12.10 -17.22
N HIS A 34 -7.77 12.65 -17.29
CA HIS A 34 -8.00 14.04 -17.71
C HIS A 34 -7.86 15.04 -16.56
N ASP A 35 -7.93 14.58 -15.31
CA ASP A 35 -7.79 15.41 -14.13
C ASP A 35 -6.32 15.56 -13.71
N ARG A 36 -5.80 16.79 -13.83
CA ARG A 36 -4.42 17.12 -13.46
C ARG A 36 -4.14 16.91 -11.97
N LEU A 37 -5.14 17.10 -11.10
CA LEU A 37 -4.99 16.86 -9.66
C LEU A 37 -4.86 15.36 -9.38
N ALA A 38 -5.71 14.54 -10.01
CA ALA A 38 -5.65 13.09 -9.84
C ALA A 38 -4.32 12.52 -10.32
N LEU A 39 -3.81 12.97 -11.48
CA LEU A 39 -2.49 12.60 -11.96
C LEU A 39 -1.37 13.02 -11.00
N GLY A 40 -1.46 14.21 -10.40
CA GLY A 40 -0.52 14.67 -9.37
C GLY A 40 -0.48 13.73 -8.16
N PHE A 41 -1.65 13.38 -7.62
CA PHE A 41 -1.74 12.42 -6.51
C PHE A 41 -1.21 11.03 -6.86
N ILE A 42 -1.47 10.54 -8.07
CA ILE A 42 -0.93 9.26 -8.54
C ILE A 42 0.60 9.33 -8.56
N LEU A 43 1.18 10.38 -9.16
CA LEU A 43 2.63 10.56 -9.21
C LEU A 43 3.25 10.67 -7.82
N ASP A 44 2.63 11.43 -6.91
CA ASP A 44 3.10 11.55 -5.52
C ASP A 44 3.10 10.20 -4.80
N VAL A 45 2.05 9.40 -4.98
CA VAL A 45 1.96 8.05 -4.40
C VAL A 45 3.02 7.13 -4.99
N PHE A 46 3.27 7.18 -6.30
CA PHE A 46 4.37 6.41 -6.92
C PHE A 46 5.75 6.87 -6.43
N LEU A 47 5.97 8.17 -6.27
CA LEU A 47 7.23 8.71 -5.75
C LEU A 47 7.45 8.25 -4.31
N ALA A 48 6.41 8.32 -3.47
CA ALA A 48 6.44 7.81 -2.11
C ALA A 48 6.71 6.30 -2.08
N LEU A 49 6.17 5.53 -3.02
CA LEU A 49 6.39 4.08 -3.13
C LEU A 49 7.86 3.79 -3.40
N ILE A 50 8.44 4.49 -4.37
CA ILE A 50 9.86 4.36 -4.73
C ILE A 50 10.73 4.75 -3.53
N LEU A 51 10.47 5.90 -2.91
CA LEU A 51 11.23 6.39 -1.75
C LEU A 51 11.21 5.39 -0.59
N LEU A 52 10.04 4.88 -0.20
CA LEU A 52 9.92 3.89 0.87
C LEU A 52 10.55 2.55 0.47
N SER A 53 10.38 2.13 -0.78
CA SER A 53 10.96 0.88 -1.28
C SER A 53 12.50 0.95 -1.23
N VAL A 54 13.09 2.06 -1.66
CA VAL A 54 14.54 2.30 -1.56
C VAL A 54 14.98 2.37 -0.10
N TYR A 55 14.20 3.02 0.77
CA TYR A 55 14.48 3.08 2.20
C TYR A 55 14.50 1.68 2.82
N PHE A 56 13.49 0.84 2.57
CA PHE A 56 13.46 -0.54 3.07
C PHE A 56 14.49 -1.45 2.42
N ALA A 57 14.96 -1.14 1.21
CA ALA A 57 16.07 -1.86 0.59
C ALA A 57 17.39 -1.57 1.33
N ARG A 58 17.59 -0.35 1.83
CA ARG A 58 18.77 0.04 2.63
C ARG A 58 18.64 -0.31 4.12
N HIS A 59 17.42 -0.28 4.65
CA HIS A 59 17.11 -0.57 6.05
C HIS A 59 16.12 -1.75 6.14
N PRO A 60 16.61 -3.00 5.97
CA PRO A 60 15.75 -4.16 6.08
C PRO A 60 15.26 -4.32 7.52
N LEU A 61 13.94 -4.33 7.69
CA LEU A 61 13.27 -4.49 8.99
C LEU A 61 13.26 -5.94 9.50
N GLY A 62 13.51 -6.92 8.63
CA GLY A 62 13.42 -8.34 9.00
C GLY A 62 13.51 -9.28 7.80
N ARG A 63 12.87 -10.46 7.92
CA ARG A 63 12.90 -11.55 6.94
C ARG A 63 12.18 -11.22 5.63
N VAL A 64 11.17 -10.35 5.66
CA VAL A 64 10.38 -9.99 4.48
C VAL A 64 11.12 -8.91 3.71
N LYS A 65 11.53 -9.25 2.48
CA LYS A 65 12.28 -8.36 1.59
C LYS A 65 11.44 -7.17 1.10
N TRP A 66 12.11 -6.08 0.76
CA TRP A 66 11.50 -4.84 0.27
C TRP A 66 10.60 -5.03 -0.96
N TYR A 67 10.88 -6.00 -1.84
CA TYR A 67 10.02 -6.29 -3.00
C TYR A 67 8.58 -6.65 -2.59
N TRP A 68 8.40 -7.30 -1.44
CA TRP A 68 7.06 -7.62 -0.91
C TRP A 68 6.30 -6.38 -0.47
N PHE A 69 6.99 -5.34 0.03
CA PHE A 69 6.35 -4.07 0.33
C PHE A 69 5.78 -3.42 -0.94
N VAL A 70 6.48 -3.53 -2.07
CA VAL A 70 5.99 -3.04 -3.37
C VAL A 70 4.73 -3.78 -3.79
N VAL A 71 4.76 -5.13 -3.78
CA VAL A 71 3.59 -5.95 -4.13
C VAL A 71 2.39 -5.62 -3.23
N LEU A 72 2.60 -5.52 -1.92
CA LEU A 72 1.54 -5.17 -0.96
C LEU A 72 0.97 -3.76 -1.20
N SER A 73 1.83 -2.80 -1.56
CA SER A 73 1.39 -1.42 -1.84
C SER A 73 0.61 -1.31 -3.15
N LEU A 74 0.92 -2.14 -4.14
CA LEU A 74 0.14 -2.20 -5.38
C LEU A 74 -1.22 -2.87 -5.19
N LEU A 75 -1.32 -3.83 -4.25
CA LEU A 75 -2.58 -4.54 -3.98
C LEU A 75 -3.57 -3.73 -3.13
N GLY A 76 -3.09 -2.88 -2.22
CA GLY A 76 -3.99 -2.21 -1.26
C GLY A 76 -3.55 -0.81 -0.81
N GLY A 77 -2.56 -0.22 -1.49
CA GLY A 77 -2.02 1.08 -1.11
C GLY A 77 -1.22 1.07 0.20
N PHE A 78 -0.72 2.23 0.59
CA PHE A 78 0.13 2.38 1.78
C PHE A 78 -0.58 2.13 3.09
N GLY A 79 -1.87 2.47 3.18
CA GLY A 79 -2.68 2.24 4.38
C GLY A 79 -2.80 0.77 4.76
N PHE A 80 -2.81 -0.12 3.76
CA PHE A 80 -2.76 -1.57 3.95
C PHE A 80 -1.33 -2.09 4.10
N SER A 81 -0.43 -1.67 3.22
CA SER A 81 0.88 -2.29 3.05
C SER A 81 1.83 -2.02 4.20
N LEU A 82 1.87 -0.80 4.74
CA LEU A 82 2.75 -0.40 5.85
C LEU A 82 2.51 -1.21 7.13
N PRO A 83 1.29 -1.21 7.70
CA PRO A 83 1.03 -1.96 8.93
C PRO A 83 1.17 -3.47 8.73
N LEU A 84 0.83 -4.00 7.55
CA LEU A 84 0.99 -5.42 7.26
C LEU A 84 2.46 -5.81 7.11
N TYR A 85 3.24 -5.04 6.35
CA TYR A 85 4.68 -5.26 6.15
C TYR A 85 5.43 -5.19 7.47
N TYR A 86 5.11 -4.22 8.33
CA TYR A 86 5.68 -4.11 9.66
C TYR A 86 5.30 -5.30 10.55
N TRP A 87 4.03 -5.71 10.53
CA TRP A 87 3.58 -6.86 11.30
C TRP A 87 4.22 -8.18 10.86
N LEU A 88 4.37 -8.40 9.55
CA LEU A 88 5.03 -9.58 8.99
C LEU A 88 6.50 -9.65 9.41
N ASN A 89 7.23 -8.54 9.36
CA ASN A 89 8.62 -8.48 9.81
C ASN A 89 8.78 -8.71 11.32
N ARG A 90 7.86 -8.20 12.15
CA ARG A 90 7.87 -8.46 13.60
C ARG A 90 7.62 -9.92 13.96
N ARG A 91 6.82 -10.68 13.19
CA ARG A 91 6.60 -12.12 13.45
C ARG A 91 7.83 -12.95 13.11
N GLY A 92 8.54 -12.61 12.03
CA GLY A 92 9.78 -13.31 11.65
C GLY A 92 10.87 -13.27 12.73
N ALA A 93 10.92 -12.18 13.52
CA ALA A 93 11.87 -12.03 14.62
C ALA A 93 11.55 -12.92 15.84
N ARG A 94 10.26 -13.21 16.12
CA ARG A 94 9.86 -14.04 17.27
C ARG A 94 9.92 -15.55 17.03
N SER A 95 9.91 -15.98 15.76
CA SER A 95 9.99 -17.41 15.40
C SER A 95 11.43 -17.94 15.35
N SER A 96 12.43 -17.09 15.62
CA SER A 96 13.85 -17.42 15.54
C SER A 96 14.55 -17.35 16.91
N ALA A 97 13.76 -17.26 18.00
CA ALA A 97 14.20 -17.27 19.40
C ALA A 97 13.50 -18.43 20.11
#